data_AF-A0A348HB71-F1
#
_entry.id   AF-A0A348HB71-F1
#
_cell.length_a   1.000
_cell.length_b   1.000
_cell.length_c   1.000
_cell.angle_alpha   90.00
_cell.angle_beta   90.00
_cell.angle_gamma   90.00
#
_symmetry.space_group_name_H-M   'P 1'
#
loop_
_entity.id
_entity.type
_entity.pdbx_description
1 polymer ?
#
loop_
_entity_poly.entity_id
_entity_poly.type
_entity_poly.pdbx_seq_one_letter_code
_entity_poly.pdbx_strand_id
1 'polypeptide(L)'
;MSEATWYYSKNGTRNGPFTIDQMKGFAASSVIGLDTKVWAGAGDWVSLKETELAASVPPLSGPPPLASSDVDNRFVWALVGVQIIGALLGLLFDINIGWLILIINVILCVVDERRLKAAGYDAPETYWAVLIPVYLWKRANLIGHSKNYFYAWIAGFVLLVIVGFMDSDSEIEEAACPIVTTIIHDQFYQKASCIAVAIDDEPKDDFYTATAYLDNGNQLDITIEKKQDKILVRVPLQ
;
A
#
# COMPACT_ATOMS: atom_id res chain seq x y z
N MET A 1 -35.37 36.33 -29.26
CA MET A 1 -34.06 35.71 -29.00
C MET A 1 -33.62 36.19 -27.63
N SER A 2 -33.32 35.29 -26.70
CA SER A 2 -32.82 35.65 -25.36
C SER A 2 -31.41 36.23 -25.47
N GLU A 3 -31.13 37.35 -24.79
CA GLU A 3 -29.79 37.95 -24.80
C GLU A 3 -28.79 37.09 -24.00
N ALA A 4 -27.52 37.10 -24.43
CA ALA A 4 -26.46 36.36 -23.75
C ALA A 4 -25.90 37.19 -22.58
N THR A 5 -26.42 36.95 -21.37
CA THR A 5 -26.03 37.68 -20.15
C THR A 5 -25.47 36.78 -19.05
N TRP A 6 -25.59 35.45 -19.20
CA TRP A 6 -25.28 34.51 -18.15
C TRP A 6 -23.84 34.03 -18.18
N TYR A 7 -23.28 33.84 -16.99
CA TYR A 7 -21.96 33.25 -16.80
C TYR A 7 -22.02 32.17 -15.72
N TYR A 8 -21.10 31.20 -15.78
CA TYR A 8 -20.87 30.23 -14.71
C TYR A 8 -19.39 30.15 -14.33
N SER A 9 -19.13 29.78 -13.09
CA SER A 9 -17.78 29.53 -12.57
C SER A 9 -17.47 28.03 -12.59
N LYS A 10 -16.36 27.64 -13.24
CA LYS A 10 -15.85 26.27 -13.23
C LYS A 10 -14.33 26.30 -13.12
N ASN A 11 -13.77 25.56 -12.15
CA ASN A 11 -12.34 25.51 -11.86
C ASN A 11 -11.69 26.91 -11.75
N GLY A 12 -12.35 27.82 -11.02
CA GLY A 12 -11.87 29.19 -10.82
C GLY A 12 -11.95 30.12 -12.05
N THR A 13 -12.50 29.64 -13.16
CA THR A 13 -12.61 30.43 -14.40
C THR A 13 -14.06 30.82 -14.69
N ARG A 14 -14.26 32.07 -15.15
CA ARG A 14 -15.55 32.61 -15.59
C ARG A 14 -15.81 32.22 -17.04
N ASN A 15 -16.90 31.48 -17.29
CA ASN A 15 -17.31 31.02 -18.62
C ASN A 15 -18.59 31.74 -19.04
N GLY A 16 -18.61 32.33 -20.24
CA GLY A 16 -19.73 33.09 -20.80
C GLY A 16 -19.26 34.27 -21.66
N PRO A 17 -20.17 35.12 -22.15
CA PRO A 17 -21.61 35.11 -21.86
C PRO A 17 -22.39 34.04 -22.64
N PHE A 18 -23.46 33.52 -22.04
CA PHE A 18 -24.38 32.56 -22.64
C PHE A 18 -25.83 33.03 -22.50
N THR A 19 -26.71 32.53 -23.37
CA THR A 19 -28.16 32.71 -23.21
C THR A 19 -28.70 31.79 -22.11
N ILE A 20 -29.88 32.11 -21.57
CA ILE A 20 -30.54 31.26 -20.60
C ILE A 20 -30.81 29.84 -21.15
N ASP A 21 -31.13 29.72 -22.44
CA ASP A 21 -31.40 28.44 -23.08
C ASP A 21 -30.14 27.57 -23.18
N GLN A 22 -28.98 28.18 -23.45
CA GLN A 22 -27.68 27.49 -23.41
C GLN A 22 -27.34 27.04 -21.98
N MET A 23 -27.59 27.90 -20.98
CA MET A 23 -27.39 27.55 -19.58
C MET A 23 -28.27 26.38 -19.13
N LYS A 24 -29.54 26.35 -19.55
CA LYS A 24 -30.43 25.20 -19.34
C LYS A 24 -29.89 23.93 -20.00
N GLY A 25 -29.36 24.05 -21.22
CA GLY A 25 -28.68 22.94 -21.90
C GLY A 25 -27.45 22.43 -21.13
N PHE A 26 -26.65 23.32 -20.56
CA PHE A 26 -25.50 22.95 -19.72
C PHE A 26 -25.92 22.29 -18.41
N ALA A 27 -27.02 22.73 -17.80
CA ALA A 27 -27.58 22.10 -16.61
C ALA A 27 -28.13 20.69 -16.93
N ALA A 28 -28.85 20.54 -18.05
CA ALA A 28 -29.42 19.28 -18.50
C ALA A 28 -28.36 18.23 -18.89
N SER A 29 -27.19 18.69 -19.36
CA SER A 29 -26.05 17.84 -19.72
C SER A 29 -25.02 17.67 -18.60
N SER A 30 -25.33 18.09 -17.37
CA SER A 30 -24.44 18.01 -16.20
C SER A 30 -23.09 18.72 -16.37
N VAL A 31 -22.99 19.69 -17.29
CA VAL A 31 -21.80 20.56 -17.44
C VAL A 31 -21.67 21.49 -16.24
N ILE A 32 -22.81 21.92 -15.70
CA ILE A 32 -23.00 22.69 -14.46
C ILE A 32 -24.03 21.99 -13.58
N GLY A 33 -23.85 22.03 -12.26
CA GLY A 33 -24.72 21.38 -11.27
C GLY A 33 -25.25 22.34 -10.20
N LEU A 34 -26.07 21.86 -9.26
CA LEU A 34 -26.76 22.68 -8.24
C LEU A 34 -25.82 23.59 -7.42
N ASP A 35 -24.62 23.12 -7.10
CA ASP A 35 -23.64 23.90 -6.33
C ASP A 35 -22.77 24.83 -7.19
N THR A 36 -22.94 24.82 -8.50
CA THR A 36 -22.19 25.70 -9.41
C THR A 36 -22.60 27.15 -9.19
N LYS A 37 -21.63 28.07 -9.07
CA LYS A 37 -21.92 29.49 -9.01
C LYS A 37 -22.24 30.02 -10.40
N VAL A 38 -23.37 30.71 -10.53
CA VAL A 38 -23.87 31.35 -11.75
C VAL A 38 -24.09 32.83 -11.52
N TRP A 39 -24.04 33.62 -12.59
CA TRP A 39 -24.29 35.05 -12.56
C TRP A 39 -25.18 35.45 -13.72
N ALA A 40 -26.30 36.10 -13.43
CA ALA A 40 -27.38 36.37 -14.39
C ALA A 40 -27.19 37.64 -15.23
N GLY A 41 -26.02 38.30 -15.12
CA GLY A 41 -25.76 39.60 -15.75
C GLY A 41 -25.86 40.80 -14.79
N ALA A 42 -26.32 40.58 -13.55
CA ALA A 42 -26.45 41.62 -12.53
C ALA A 42 -26.34 41.03 -11.11
N GLY A 43 -25.93 41.86 -10.15
CA GLY A 43 -25.79 41.47 -8.74
C GLY A 43 -24.56 40.61 -8.46
N ASP A 44 -24.62 39.83 -7.39
CA ASP A 44 -23.55 38.92 -6.97
C ASP A 44 -23.68 37.53 -7.61
N TRP A 45 -22.61 36.74 -7.51
CA TRP A 45 -22.64 35.33 -7.89
C TRP A 45 -23.52 34.52 -6.95
N VAL A 46 -24.46 33.77 -7.51
CA VAL A 46 -25.45 32.98 -6.76
C VAL A 46 -25.28 31.49 -7.09
N SER A 47 -25.63 30.60 -6.16
CA SER A 47 -25.63 29.15 -6.41
C SER A 47 -26.75 28.79 -7.40
N LEU A 48 -26.47 27.87 -8.35
CA LEU A 48 -27.42 27.45 -9.37
C LEU A 48 -28.74 26.95 -8.77
N LYS A 49 -28.69 26.28 -7.61
CA LYS A 49 -29.87 25.79 -6.87
C LYS A 49 -30.86 26.89 -6.46
N GLU A 50 -30.40 28.13 -6.34
CA GLU A 50 -31.21 29.30 -5.95
C GLU A 50 -31.76 30.06 -7.17
N THR A 51 -31.54 29.54 -8.38
CA THR A 51 -31.96 30.16 -9.64
C THR A 51 -32.94 29.29 -10.42
N GLU A 52 -33.58 29.87 -11.44
CA GLU A 52 -34.49 29.15 -12.36
C GLU A 52 -33.82 28.00 -13.12
N LEU A 53 -32.48 27.96 -13.16
CA LEU A 53 -31.71 26.88 -13.77
C LEU A 53 -31.78 25.57 -12.97
N ALA A 54 -32.13 25.62 -11.67
CA ALA A 54 -32.25 24.45 -10.83
C ALA A 54 -33.24 23.42 -11.38
N ALA A 55 -34.34 23.87 -11.98
CA ALA A 55 -35.35 23.01 -12.60
C ALA A 55 -34.84 22.28 -13.86
N SER A 56 -33.73 22.72 -14.43
CA SER A 56 -33.10 22.11 -15.61
C SER A 56 -31.99 21.12 -15.26
N VAL A 57 -31.63 21.01 -13.97
CA VAL A 57 -30.72 19.96 -13.50
C VAL A 57 -31.53 18.67 -13.36
N PRO A 58 -31.15 17.58 -14.03
CA PRO A 58 -31.79 16.29 -13.82
C PRO A 58 -31.74 15.93 -12.33
N PRO A 59 -32.82 15.39 -11.73
CA PRO A 59 -32.74 14.86 -10.38
C PRO A 59 -31.57 13.86 -10.30
N LEU A 60 -30.79 13.93 -9.22
CA LEU A 60 -29.67 13.01 -8.97
C LEU A 60 -30.14 11.58 -9.28
N SER A 61 -29.42 10.90 -10.16
CA SER A 61 -29.75 9.56 -10.64
C SER A 61 -29.62 8.54 -9.51
N GLY A 62 -30.64 8.44 -8.66
CA GLY A 62 -30.71 7.47 -7.57
C GLY A 62 -30.94 8.09 -6.19
N PRO A 63 -31.28 7.26 -5.18
CA PRO A 63 -31.30 7.70 -3.80
C PRO A 63 -29.92 8.25 -3.39
N PRO A 64 -29.85 9.18 -2.43
CA PRO A 64 -28.56 9.63 -1.89
C PRO A 64 -27.73 8.42 -1.40
N PRO A 65 -26.40 8.50 -1.48
CA PRO A 65 -25.54 7.43 -0.98
C PRO A 65 -25.85 7.12 0.49
N LEU A 66 -25.66 5.86 0.88
CA LEU A 66 -25.85 5.45 2.26
C LEU A 66 -24.98 6.29 3.19
N ALA A 67 -25.51 6.63 4.38
CA ALA A 67 -24.75 7.38 5.36
C ALA A 67 -23.43 6.66 5.65
N SER A 68 -22.35 7.43 5.80
CA SER A 68 -21.02 6.87 6.07
C SER A 68 -21.02 5.93 7.29
N SER A 69 -21.80 6.27 8.33
CA SER A 69 -22.02 5.44 9.51
C SER A 69 -22.56 4.04 9.24
N ASP A 70 -23.29 3.85 8.13
CA ASP A 70 -23.89 2.58 7.74
C ASP A 70 -22.93 1.72 6.89
N VAL A 71 -21.82 2.30 6.43
CA VAL A 71 -20.79 1.61 5.66
C VAL A 71 -19.78 0.98 6.62
N ASP A 72 -19.87 -0.34 6.76
CA ASP A 72 -19.01 -1.11 7.65
C ASP A 72 -17.52 -1.07 7.23
N ASN A 73 -16.62 -1.08 8.21
CA ASN A 73 -15.16 -1.10 8.03
C ASN A 73 -14.54 -2.50 8.18
N ARG A 74 -15.34 -3.57 8.33
CA ARG A 74 -14.86 -4.94 8.57
C ARG A 74 -13.84 -5.44 7.55
N PHE A 75 -14.00 -5.14 6.26
CA PHE A 75 -13.09 -5.61 5.20
C PHE A 75 -11.75 -4.91 5.26
N VAL A 76 -11.78 -3.63 5.62
CA VAL A 76 -10.58 -2.82 5.78
C VAL A 76 -9.79 -3.27 7.01
N TRP A 77 -10.47 -3.60 8.12
CA TRP A 77 -9.82 -4.22 9.26
C TRP A 77 -9.33 -5.65 8.97
N ALA A 78 -10.05 -6.40 8.13
CA ALA A 78 -9.59 -7.71 7.67
C ALA A 78 -8.27 -7.61 6.88
N LEU A 79 -8.05 -6.57 6.08
CA LEU A 79 -6.75 -6.32 5.41
C LEU A 79 -5.60 -6.22 6.43
N VAL A 80 -5.81 -5.49 7.52
CA VAL A 80 -4.82 -5.39 8.61
C VAL A 80 -4.62 -6.75 9.29
N GLY A 81 -5.71 -7.46 9.57
CA GLY A 81 -5.67 -8.79 10.18
C GLY A 81 -4.95 -9.84 9.33
N VAL A 82 -5.19 -9.86 8.03
CA VAL A 82 -4.52 -10.77 7.07
C VAL A 82 -3.01 -10.57 7.09
N GLN A 83 -2.55 -9.32 7.18
CA GLN A 83 -1.12 -9.00 7.25
C GLN A 83 -0.48 -9.57 8.53
N ILE A 84 -1.15 -9.42 9.68
CA ILE A 84 -0.65 -9.89 10.98
C ILE A 84 -0.69 -11.41 11.08
N ILE A 85 -1.81 -12.03 10.68
CA ILE A 85 -1.98 -13.49 10.69
C ILE A 85 -0.98 -14.14 9.74
N GLY A 86 -0.82 -13.59 8.54
CA GLY A 86 0.14 -14.09 7.56
C GLY A 86 1.57 -14.07 8.07
N ALA A 87 1.97 -12.97 8.72
CA ALA A 87 3.29 -12.87 9.35
C ALA A 87 3.47 -13.89 10.48
N LEU A 88 2.47 -14.03 11.36
CA LEU A 88 2.52 -14.98 12.47
C LEU A 88 2.63 -16.43 11.98
N LEU A 89 1.91 -16.80 10.91
CA LEU A 89 1.98 -18.13 10.33
C LEU A 89 3.34 -18.39 9.66
N GLY A 90 3.91 -17.39 8.99
CA GLY A 90 5.27 -17.48 8.46
C GLY A 90 6.30 -17.78 9.56
N LEU A 91 6.24 -17.02 10.67
CA LEU A 91 7.15 -17.20 11.80
C LEU A 91 7.00 -18.54 12.54
N LEU A 92 5.78 -19.09 12.62
CA LEU A 92 5.52 -20.32 13.40
C LEU A 92 5.73 -21.61 12.62
N PHE A 93 5.57 -21.58 11.29
CA PHE A 93 5.49 -22.78 10.47
C PHE A 93 6.47 -22.78 9.28
N ASP A 94 7.28 -21.73 9.11
CA ASP A 94 8.23 -21.57 8.01
C ASP A 94 7.58 -21.77 6.62
N ILE A 95 6.35 -21.26 6.46
CA ILE A 95 5.58 -21.38 5.21
C ILE A 95 5.66 -20.06 4.43
N ASN A 96 6.15 -20.13 3.19
CA ASN A 96 6.12 -19.00 2.27
C ASN A 96 4.70 -18.79 1.67
N ILE A 97 3.87 -18.03 2.39
CA ILE A 97 2.50 -17.66 1.98
C ILE A 97 2.38 -16.24 1.41
N GLY A 98 3.49 -15.60 1.03
CA GLY A 98 3.51 -14.19 0.59
C GLY A 98 2.58 -13.91 -0.60
N TRP A 99 2.60 -14.78 -1.62
CA TRP A 99 1.72 -14.67 -2.79
C TRP A 99 0.24 -14.86 -2.43
N LEU A 100 -0.08 -15.74 -1.47
CA LEU A 100 -1.46 -15.95 -1.02
C LEU A 100 -2.00 -14.72 -0.27
N ILE A 101 -1.17 -14.11 0.59
CA ILE A 101 -1.50 -12.87 1.29
C ILE A 101 -1.81 -11.75 0.30
N LEU A 102 -0.99 -11.59 -0.75
CA LEU A 102 -1.24 -10.62 -1.82
C LEU A 102 -2.58 -10.85 -2.51
N ILE A 103 -2.88 -12.10 -2.89
CA ILE A 103 -4.15 -12.45 -3.56
C ILE A 103 -5.34 -12.14 -2.65
N ILE A 104 -5.29 -12.51 -1.37
CA ILE A 104 -6.37 -12.26 -0.41
C ILE A 104 -6.59 -10.75 -0.23
N ASN A 105 -5.52 -9.95 -0.15
CA ASN A 105 -5.63 -8.50 -0.02
C ASN A 105 -6.31 -7.87 -1.25
N VAL A 106 -5.93 -8.29 -2.46
CA VAL A 106 -6.58 -7.82 -3.69
C VAL A 106 -8.07 -8.18 -3.70
N ILE A 107 -8.42 -9.41 -3.31
CA ILE A 107 -9.83 -9.85 -3.22
C ILE A 107 -10.61 -8.99 -2.23
N LEU A 108 -10.07 -8.73 -1.04
CA LEU A 108 -10.71 -7.89 -0.03
C LEU A 108 -10.94 -6.46 -0.52
N CYS A 109 -9.96 -5.86 -1.21
CA CYS A 109 -10.12 -4.54 -1.83
C CYS A 109 -11.21 -4.53 -2.90
N VAL A 110 -11.26 -5.54 -3.78
CA VAL A 110 -12.29 -5.64 -4.82
C VAL A 110 -13.70 -5.83 -4.22
N VAL A 111 -13.81 -6.60 -3.14
CA VAL A 111 -15.09 -6.79 -2.43
C VAL A 111 -15.55 -5.49 -1.77
N ASP A 112 -14.65 -4.74 -1.14
CA ASP A 112 -14.96 -3.43 -0.56
C ASP A 112 -15.37 -2.42 -1.66
N GLU A 113 -14.67 -2.38 -2.79
CA GLU A 113 -15.01 -1.52 -3.95
C GLU A 113 -16.44 -1.80 -4.46
N ARG A 114 -16.81 -3.08 -4.64
CA ARG A 114 -18.15 -3.47 -5.08
C ARG A 114 -19.23 -3.05 -4.08
N ARG A 115 -18.94 -3.09 -2.78
CA ARG A 115 -19.87 -2.65 -1.73
C ARG A 115 -20.01 -1.13 -1.70
N LEU A 116 -18.93 -0.38 -1.91
CA LEU A 116 -18.99 1.08 -2.01
C LEU A 116 -19.85 1.53 -3.18
N LYS A 117 -19.68 0.89 -4.34
CA LYS A 117 -20.53 1.11 -5.51
C LYS A 117 -22.00 0.76 -5.24
N ALA A 118 -22.25 -0.36 -4.56
CA ALA A 118 -23.61 -0.74 -4.15
C ALA A 118 -24.24 0.23 -3.12
N ALA A 119 -23.42 0.94 -2.35
CA ALA A 119 -23.84 1.97 -1.39
C ALA A 119 -24.03 3.36 -2.02
N GLY A 120 -23.80 3.51 -3.34
CA GLY A 120 -23.98 4.76 -4.08
C GLY A 120 -22.73 5.67 -4.10
N TYR A 121 -21.56 5.16 -3.69
CA TYR A 121 -20.30 5.90 -3.78
C TYR A 121 -19.56 5.60 -5.09
N ASP A 122 -18.94 6.63 -5.68
CA ASP A 122 -17.95 6.48 -6.74
C ASP A 122 -16.64 5.95 -6.16
N ALA A 123 -16.59 4.63 -5.97
CA ALA A 123 -15.45 3.94 -5.37
C ALA A 123 -14.16 4.15 -6.18
N PRO A 124 -12.97 4.13 -5.52
CA PRO A 124 -11.70 4.22 -6.21
C PRO A 124 -11.56 3.14 -7.28
N GLU A 125 -10.89 3.47 -8.39
CA GLU A 125 -10.66 2.50 -9.46
C GLU A 125 -9.89 1.26 -8.98
N THR A 126 -10.24 0.10 -9.53
CA THR A 126 -9.74 -1.21 -9.10
C THR A 126 -8.22 -1.34 -9.12
N TYR A 127 -7.51 -0.61 -9.98
CA TYR A 127 -6.04 -0.67 -10.02
C TYR A 127 -5.38 -0.13 -8.74
N TRP A 128 -6.06 0.75 -7.99
CA TRP A 128 -5.56 1.19 -6.69
C TRP A 128 -5.56 0.07 -5.64
N ALA A 129 -6.32 -1.01 -5.84
CA ALA A 129 -6.34 -2.16 -4.94
C ALA A 129 -4.96 -2.85 -4.80
N VAL A 130 -4.09 -2.73 -5.81
CA VAL A 130 -2.70 -3.21 -5.74
C VAL A 130 -1.87 -2.35 -4.79
N LEU A 131 -2.12 -1.04 -4.78
CA LEU A 131 -1.50 -0.10 -3.85
C LEU A 131 -2.42 0.12 -2.64
N ILE A 132 -2.52 -0.91 -1.80
CA ILE A 132 -3.40 -0.96 -0.62
C ILE A 132 -3.39 0.34 0.20
N PRO A 133 -2.25 0.95 0.57
CA PRO A 133 -2.28 2.21 1.34
C PRO A 133 -2.98 3.35 0.59
N VAL A 134 -2.80 3.45 -0.73
CA VAL A 134 -3.45 4.49 -1.54
C VAL A 134 -4.95 4.23 -1.64
N TYR A 135 -5.35 2.96 -1.82
CA TYR A 135 -6.76 2.56 -1.81
C TYR A 135 -7.44 2.95 -0.49
N LEU A 136 -6.86 2.57 0.66
CA LEU A 136 -7.38 2.86 1.99
C LEU A 136 -7.52 4.37 2.25
N TRP A 137 -6.53 5.15 1.82
CA TRP A 137 -6.56 6.59 1.96
C TRP A 137 -7.65 7.24 1.09
N LYS A 138 -7.78 6.84 -0.18
CA LYS A 138 -8.83 7.35 -1.08
C LYS A 138 -10.22 7.00 -0.57
N ARG A 139 -10.43 5.77 -0.12
CA ARG A 139 -11.68 5.31 0.52
C ARG A 139 -12.04 6.17 1.73
N ALA A 140 -11.08 6.40 2.64
CA ALA A 140 -11.32 7.19 3.84
C ALA A 140 -11.77 8.62 3.52
N ASN A 141 -11.18 9.24 2.50
CA ASN A 141 -11.55 10.59 2.04
C ASN A 141 -12.91 10.63 1.33
N LEU A 142 -13.27 9.60 0.56
CA LEU A 142 -14.57 9.49 -0.10
C LEU A 142 -15.72 9.39 0.91
N ILE A 143 -15.55 8.59 1.95
CA ILE A 143 -16.60 8.29 2.94
C ILE A 143 -16.57 9.27 4.12
N GLY A 144 -15.46 10.01 4.29
CA GLY A 144 -15.25 10.88 5.45
C GLY A 144 -14.93 10.14 6.76
N HIS A 145 -14.52 8.86 6.67
CA HIS A 145 -14.14 8.07 7.84
C HIS A 145 -12.75 8.45 8.38
N SER A 146 -12.50 8.10 9.65
CA SER A 146 -11.17 8.21 10.24
C SER A 146 -10.18 7.32 9.49
N LYS A 147 -8.94 7.80 9.35
CA LYS A 147 -7.86 7.11 8.62
C LYS A 147 -7.14 6.06 9.49
N ASN A 148 -7.76 5.61 10.57
CA ASN A 148 -7.09 4.80 11.59
C ASN A 148 -6.58 3.46 11.03
N TYR A 149 -7.39 2.81 10.21
CA TYR A 149 -7.00 1.57 9.53
C TYR A 149 -5.85 1.74 8.54
N PHE A 150 -5.74 2.91 7.90
CA PHE A 150 -4.64 3.22 7.00
C PHE A 150 -3.33 3.28 7.78
N TYR A 151 -3.30 3.98 8.92
CA TYR A 151 -2.12 4.03 9.78
C TYR A 151 -1.78 2.66 10.38
N ALA A 152 -2.79 1.89 10.80
CA ALA A 152 -2.58 0.53 11.30
C ALA A 152 -1.97 -0.39 10.23
N TRP A 153 -2.46 -0.30 8.98
CA TRP A 153 -1.91 -1.07 7.88
C TRP A 153 -0.46 -0.68 7.57
N ILE A 154 -0.15 0.62 7.53
CA ILE A 154 1.23 1.11 7.31
C ILE A 154 2.16 0.65 8.43
N ALA A 155 1.74 0.78 9.69
CA ALA A 155 2.54 0.34 10.83
C ALA A 155 2.85 -1.17 10.74
N GLY A 156 1.86 -1.99 10.39
CA GLY A 156 2.06 -3.42 10.17
C GLY A 156 3.02 -3.70 9.00
N PHE A 157 2.87 -3.01 7.87
CA PHE A 157 3.75 -3.19 6.72
C PHE A 157 5.20 -2.80 7.03
N VAL A 158 5.42 -1.65 7.67
CA VAL A 158 6.77 -1.19 8.06
C VAL A 158 7.42 -2.16 9.04
N LEU A 159 6.67 -2.66 10.02
CA LEU A 159 7.18 -3.64 10.97
C LEU A 159 7.66 -4.91 10.25
N LEU A 160 6.89 -5.41 9.27
CA LEU A 160 7.28 -6.61 8.54
C LEU A 160 8.49 -6.42 7.64
N VAL A 161 8.61 -5.24 7.03
CA VAL A 161 9.81 -4.89 6.27
C VAL A 161 11.03 -4.89 7.19
N ILE A 162 10.94 -4.28 8.38
CA ILE A 162 12.03 -4.28 9.37
C ILE A 162 12.41 -5.70 9.79
N VAL A 163 11.42 -6.54 10.11
CA VAL A 163 11.67 -7.94 10.50
C VAL A 163 12.34 -8.72 9.37
N GLY A 164 11.90 -8.55 8.11
CA GLY A 164 12.52 -9.21 6.96
C GLY A 164 13.97 -8.80 6.72
N PHE A 165 14.35 -7.56 7.06
CA PHE A 165 15.74 -7.11 6.99
C PHE A 165 16.62 -7.67 8.13
N MET A 166 16.04 -8.16 9.23
CA MET A 166 16.82 -8.76 10.34
C MET A 166 17.11 -10.25 10.13
N ASP A 167 16.40 -10.91 9.22
CA ASP A 167 16.42 -12.38 9.07
C ASP A 167 17.53 -12.86 8.13
N SER A 168 17.98 -12.02 7.19
CA SER A 168 18.89 -12.41 6.09
C SER A 168 20.25 -12.95 6.52
N ASP A 169 20.72 -12.55 7.70
CA ASP A 169 22.06 -12.93 8.17
C ASP A 169 22.06 -14.37 8.69
N SER A 170 20.93 -14.82 9.26
CA SER A 170 20.78 -16.16 9.84
C SER A 170 20.93 -17.28 8.80
N GLU A 171 20.42 -17.08 7.57
CA GLU A 171 20.56 -18.05 6.48
C GLU A 171 22.02 -18.24 6.06
N ILE A 172 22.82 -17.16 6.07
CA ILE A 172 24.23 -17.19 5.68
C ILE A 172 25.05 -17.87 6.77
N GLU A 173 24.78 -17.57 8.04
CA GLU A 173 25.41 -18.20 9.19
C GLU A 173 25.20 -19.72 9.20
N GLU A 174 23.96 -20.17 9.01
CA GLU A 174 23.62 -21.60 8.99
C GLU A 174 24.28 -22.33 7.81
N ALA A 175 24.26 -21.72 6.63
CA ALA A 175 24.85 -22.31 5.43
C ALA A 175 26.40 -22.30 5.42
N ALA A 176 27.04 -21.39 6.16
CA ALA A 176 28.50 -21.32 6.25
C ALA A 176 29.12 -22.41 7.13
N CYS A 177 28.44 -22.84 8.19
CA CYS A 177 28.98 -23.79 9.17
C CYS A 177 29.41 -25.17 8.58
N PRO A 178 28.66 -25.82 7.66
CA PRO A 178 29.14 -27.04 7.02
C PRO A 178 30.40 -26.82 6.17
N ILE A 179 30.51 -25.66 5.52
CA ILE A 179 31.69 -25.30 4.70
C ILE A 179 32.92 -25.13 5.60
N VAL A 180 32.77 -24.44 6.73
CA VAL A 180 33.84 -24.28 7.74
C VAL A 180 34.31 -25.64 8.23
N THR A 181 33.38 -26.56 8.54
CA THR A 181 33.72 -27.91 8.98
C THR A 181 34.55 -28.65 7.94
N THR A 182 34.18 -28.58 6.65
CA THR A 182 34.96 -29.19 5.57
C THR A 182 36.36 -28.59 5.48
N ILE A 183 36.51 -27.27 5.59
CA ILE A 183 37.83 -26.60 5.56
C ILE A 183 38.71 -27.09 6.72
N ILE A 184 38.16 -27.19 7.92
CA ILE A 184 38.91 -27.61 9.12
C ILE A 184 39.39 -29.06 9.00
N HIS A 185 38.54 -29.95 8.52
CA HIS A 185 38.88 -31.36 8.33
C HIS A 185 39.88 -31.57 7.20
N ASP A 186 39.65 -30.95 6.03
CA ASP A 186 40.41 -31.27 4.81
C ASP A 186 41.70 -30.45 4.68
N GLN A 187 41.69 -29.18 5.10
CA GLN A 187 42.85 -28.27 4.93
C GLN A 187 43.70 -28.16 6.19
N PHE A 188 43.07 -28.09 7.36
CA PHE A 188 43.78 -27.94 8.64
C PHE A 188 44.03 -29.29 9.34
N TYR A 189 43.51 -30.39 8.81
CA TYR A 189 43.64 -31.75 9.37
C TYR A 189 43.24 -31.86 10.84
N GLN A 190 42.34 -30.98 11.30
CA GLN A 190 41.82 -31.01 12.65
C GLN A 190 40.54 -31.86 12.70
N LYS A 191 40.20 -32.35 13.89
CA LYS A 191 38.97 -33.15 14.12
C LYS A 191 37.78 -32.32 14.59
N ALA A 192 37.96 -31.01 14.72
CA ALA A 192 36.96 -30.12 15.28
C ALA A 192 35.90 -29.79 14.22
N SER A 193 34.64 -29.72 14.64
CA SER A 193 33.51 -29.37 13.78
C SER A 193 32.92 -28.02 14.17
N CYS A 194 32.39 -27.29 13.20
CA CYS A 194 31.68 -26.04 13.46
C CYS A 194 30.33 -26.33 14.15
N ILE A 195 30.02 -25.53 15.17
CA ILE A 195 28.72 -25.53 15.86
C ILE A 195 27.86 -24.36 15.37
N ALA A 196 28.46 -23.19 15.23
CA ALA A 196 27.78 -21.97 14.83
C ALA A 196 28.74 -21.02 14.13
N VAL A 197 28.19 -20.14 13.30
CA VAL A 197 28.88 -18.99 12.71
C VAL A 197 28.09 -17.75 13.11
N ALA A 198 28.76 -16.67 13.46
CA ALA A 198 28.13 -15.38 13.72
C ALA A 198 28.73 -14.32 12.80
N ILE A 199 27.93 -13.59 12.05
CA ILE A 199 28.38 -12.46 11.24
C ILE A 199 28.66 -11.26 12.16
N ASP A 200 29.87 -10.72 12.05
CA ASP A 200 30.35 -9.60 12.86
C ASP A 200 30.10 -8.25 12.16
N ASP A 201 30.34 -8.17 10.85
CA ASP A 201 30.17 -6.96 10.03
C ASP A 201 30.04 -7.30 8.53
N GLU A 202 29.44 -6.39 7.76
CA GLU A 202 29.37 -6.43 6.29
C GLU A 202 30.10 -5.21 5.72
N PRO A 203 31.44 -5.26 5.63
CA PRO A 203 32.23 -4.12 5.16
C PRO A 203 31.99 -3.80 3.67
N LYS A 204 31.44 -4.73 2.89
CA LYS A 204 31.08 -4.55 1.48
C LYS A 204 29.92 -5.48 1.12
N ASP A 205 29.04 -5.00 0.24
CA ASP A 205 27.93 -5.78 -0.33
C ASP A 205 28.38 -7.20 -0.74
N ASP A 206 27.67 -8.22 -0.24
CA ASP A 206 27.94 -9.66 -0.42
C ASP A 206 29.27 -10.16 0.19
N PHE A 207 29.89 -9.39 1.09
CA PHE A 207 31.16 -9.73 1.74
C PHE A 207 31.09 -9.46 3.24
N TYR A 208 31.11 -10.55 4.01
CA TYR A 208 30.89 -10.56 5.45
C TYR A 208 32.14 -11.00 6.20
N THR A 209 32.44 -10.35 7.32
CA THR A 209 33.36 -10.85 8.34
C THR A 209 32.57 -11.58 9.40
N ALA A 210 33.01 -12.77 9.79
CA ALA A 210 32.27 -13.62 10.71
C ALA A 210 33.20 -14.44 11.60
N THR A 211 32.70 -14.91 12.74
CA THR A 211 33.40 -15.76 13.69
C THR A 211 32.74 -17.14 13.75
N ALA A 212 33.51 -18.19 13.50
CA ALA A 212 33.05 -19.58 13.62
C ALA A 212 33.41 -20.16 15.00
N TYR A 213 32.43 -20.78 15.66
CA TYR A 213 32.56 -21.44 16.96
C TYR A 213 32.64 -22.95 16.78
N LEU A 214 33.68 -23.57 17.33
CA LEU A 214 33.96 -25.00 17.17
C LEU A 214 33.61 -25.82 18.41
N ASP A 215 33.38 -27.11 18.22
CA ASP A 215 33.06 -28.08 19.28
C ASP A 215 34.18 -28.32 20.31
N ASN A 216 35.41 -28.01 19.95
CA ASN A 216 36.56 -28.05 20.86
C ASN A 216 36.70 -26.78 21.72
N GLY A 217 35.79 -25.81 21.57
CA GLY A 217 35.80 -24.53 22.30
C GLY A 217 36.67 -23.44 21.66
N ASN A 218 37.33 -23.71 20.52
CA ASN A 218 38.08 -22.70 19.79
C ASN A 218 37.16 -21.87 18.88
N GLN A 219 37.64 -20.68 18.54
CA GLN A 219 36.99 -19.76 17.61
C GLN A 219 37.90 -19.52 16.42
N LEU A 220 37.32 -19.31 15.25
CA LEU A 220 38.04 -19.05 14.01
C LEU A 220 37.41 -17.86 13.28
N ASP A 221 38.20 -16.82 13.08
CA ASP A 221 37.80 -15.68 12.26
C ASP A 221 37.76 -16.12 10.80
N ILE A 222 36.65 -15.87 10.14
CA ILE A 222 36.41 -16.24 8.74
C ILE A 222 35.85 -15.07 7.96
N THR A 223 35.94 -15.19 6.64
CA THR A 223 35.32 -14.26 5.71
C THR A 223 34.40 -15.01 4.79
N ILE A 224 33.19 -14.50 4.62
CA ILE A 224 32.14 -15.12 3.80
C ILE A 224 31.88 -14.22 2.60
N GLU A 225 31.97 -14.76 1.39
CA GLU A 225 31.69 -14.06 0.14
C GLU A 225 30.52 -14.76 -0.58
N LYS A 226 29.42 -14.05 -0.80
CA LYS A 226 28.25 -14.57 -1.52
C LYS A 226 28.44 -14.32 -3.02
N LYS A 227 28.56 -15.39 -3.82
CA LYS A 227 28.64 -15.30 -5.29
C LYS A 227 27.44 -15.95 -5.93
N GLN A 228 26.48 -15.12 -6.35
CA GLN A 228 25.21 -15.54 -6.96
C GLN A 228 24.42 -16.48 -6.05
N ASP A 229 24.70 -17.79 -6.12
CA ASP A 229 24.01 -18.89 -5.43
C ASP A 229 24.99 -19.80 -4.66
N LYS A 230 26.25 -19.35 -4.48
CA LYS A 230 27.27 -20.10 -3.74
C LYS A 230 27.91 -19.23 -2.68
N ILE A 231 28.00 -19.78 -1.48
CA ILE A 231 28.70 -19.17 -0.34
C ILE A 231 30.15 -19.67 -0.37
N LEU A 232 31.10 -18.74 -0.39
CA LEU A 232 32.53 -19.03 -0.32
C LEU A 232 33.05 -18.58 1.04
N VAL A 233 33.53 -19.52 1.83
CA VAL A 233 34.18 -19.24 3.12
C VAL A 233 35.69 -19.25 2.93
N ARG A 234 36.37 -18.24 3.48
CA ARG A 234 37.82 -18.13 3.51
C ARG A 234 38.30 -17.99 4.94
N VAL A 235 39.35 -18.72 5.28
CA VAL A 235 40.05 -18.60 6.55
C VAL A 235 41.36 -17.84 6.27
N PRO A 236 41.65 -16.72 6.96
CA PRO A 236 42.93 -16.05 6.83
C PRO A 236 44.05 -17.01 7.27
N LEU A 237 45.12 -17.09 6.46
CA LEU A 237 46.30 -17.85 6.80
C LEU A 237 46.97 -17.19 8.01
N GLN A 238 47.07 -17.92 9.13
CA GLN A 238 47.83 -17.53 10.32
C GLN A 238 49.30 -17.91 10.17
#